data_AF-A0A518VFS4-F1
#
_entry.id   AF-A0A518VFS4-F1
#
_cell.length_a   1.000
_cell.length_b   1.000
_cell.length_c   1.000
_cell.angle_alpha   90.00
_cell.angle_beta   90.00
_cell.angle_gamma   90.00
#
_symmetry.space_group_name_H-M   'P 1'
#
loop_
_entity.id
_entity.type
_entity.pdbx_description
1 polymer ?
#
loop_
_entity_poly.entity_id
_entity_poly.type
_entity_poly.pdbx_seq_one_letter_code
_entity_poly.pdbx_strand_id
1 'polypeptide(L)'
;MLYHEINEQLKAGDIVYICDYRFNNIDQQPIRHVEPQKVMVFSNSDLPRNKNVYYSEHHFRPLNKKGKSSSRIIAPYDNTGYRHYTGVSLNIFFSEEECIKHYWRQCKQILKRFEQAKIDKVNYYESKINEINEEMLHQVQG
;
A
#
# COMPACT_ATOMS: atom_id res chain seq x y z
N MET A 1 -4.51 -11.60 -7.35
CA MET A 1 -3.51 -12.53 -6.77
C MET A 1 -2.34 -11.73 -6.25
N LEU A 2 -1.53 -12.27 -5.35
CA LEU A 2 -0.31 -11.61 -4.88
C LEU A 2 0.86 -11.98 -5.78
N TYR A 3 1.83 -11.08 -5.96
CA TYR A 3 2.99 -11.32 -6.84
C TYR A 3 3.71 -12.63 -6.52
N HIS A 4 3.99 -12.91 -5.25
CA HIS A 4 4.70 -14.11 -4.84
C HIS A 4 3.96 -15.42 -5.16
N GLU A 5 2.66 -15.37 -5.44
CA GLU A 5 1.85 -16.54 -5.81
C GLU A 5 1.94 -16.84 -7.32
N ILE A 6 2.33 -15.86 -8.14
CA ILE A 6 2.28 -15.95 -9.61
C ILE A 6 3.59 -15.56 -10.30
N ASN A 7 4.64 -15.23 -9.54
CA ASN A 7 5.90 -14.70 -10.06
C ASN A 7 6.56 -15.61 -11.10
N GLU A 8 6.47 -16.93 -10.92
CA GLU A 8 7.00 -17.94 -11.86
C GLU A 8 6.23 -17.98 -13.19
N GLN A 9 4.98 -17.50 -13.20
CA GLN A 9 4.14 -17.45 -14.39
C GLN A 9 4.35 -16.15 -15.18
N LEU A 10 4.88 -15.11 -14.53
CA LEU A 10 5.13 -13.81 -15.16
C LEU A 10 6.43 -13.83 -15.97
N LYS A 11 6.36 -13.28 -17.18
CA LYS A 11 7.50 -13.14 -18.09
C LYS A 11 7.72 -11.67 -18.43
N ALA A 12 8.97 -11.30 -18.67
CA ALA A 12 9.29 -9.97 -19.18
C ALA A 12 8.53 -9.71 -20.50
N GLY A 13 7.88 -8.54 -20.59
CA GLY A 13 7.00 -8.18 -21.69
C GLY A 13 5.51 -8.42 -21.42
N ASP A 14 5.16 -9.25 -20.42
CA ASP A 14 3.76 -9.48 -20.05
C ASP A 14 3.08 -8.18 -19.63
N ILE A 15 1.79 -8.08 -19.94
CA ILE A 15 0.96 -6.95 -19.55
C ILE A 15 -0.06 -7.41 -18.52
N VAL A 16 -0.02 -6.78 -17.36
CA VAL A 16 -0.89 -7.07 -16.22
C VAL A 16 -1.45 -5.78 -15.62
N TYR A 17 -2.41 -5.92 -14.71
CA TYR A 17 -2.95 -4.82 -13.92
C TYR A 17 -2.51 -4.98 -12.47
N ILE A 18 -2.13 -3.87 -11.84
CA ILE A 18 -1.72 -3.84 -10.45
C ILE A 18 -2.50 -2.78 -9.68
N CYS A 19 -2.76 -3.07 -8.42
CA CYS A 19 -3.29 -2.09 -7.48
C CYS A 19 -2.90 -2.45 -6.04
N ASP A 20 -2.84 -1.46 -5.18
CA ASP A 20 -2.59 -1.66 -3.76
C ASP A 20 -2.91 -0.39 -2.98
N TYR A 21 -3.73 -0.50 -1.95
CA TYR A 21 -3.90 0.58 -1.00
C TYR A 21 -3.89 0.01 0.40
N ARG A 22 -2.84 0.31 1.17
CA ARG A 22 -2.60 -0.31 2.48
C ARG A 22 -2.03 0.66 3.49
N PHE A 23 -2.51 0.52 4.72
CA PHE A 23 -2.01 1.19 5.93
C PHE A 23 -1.67 0.13 6.97
N ASN A 24 -0.45 0.18 7.52
CA ASN A 24 -0.13 -0.58 8.74
C ASN A 24 -0.77 0.12 9.95
N ASN A 25 -0.49 1.41 10.09
CA ASN A 25 -1.17 2.30 11.04
C ASN A 25 -2.01 3.31 10.26
N ILE A 26 -3.29 3.46 10.63
CA ILE A 26 -4.24 4.37 9.97
C ILE A 26 -3.93 5.85 10.25
N ASP A 27 -3.15 6.13 11.30
CA ASP A 27 -2.72 7.47 11.69
C ASP A 27 -1.45 7.94 10.96
N GLN A 28 -0.87 7.08 10.13
CA GLN A 28 0.32 7.36 9.34
C GLN A 28 -0.01 7.39 7.85
N GLN A 29 0.96 7.78 7.03
CA GLN A 29 0.84 7.65 5.59
C GLN A 29 0.70 6.18 5.17
N PRO A 30 0.02 5.89 4.05
CA PRO A 30 -0.09 4.52 3.56
C PRO A 30 1.30 3.94 3.31
N ILE A 31 1.53 2.70 3.75
CA ILE A 31 2.78 1.99 3.43
C ILE A 31 2.89 1.74 1.93
N ARG A 32 1.75 1.63 1.25
CA ARG A 32 1.68 1.53 -0.20
C ARG A 32 0.37 2.11 -0.72
N HIS A 33 0.48 2.90 -1.78
CA HIS A 33 -0.65 3.41 -2.55
C HIS A 33 -0.31 3.37 -4.05
N VAL A 34 -0.96 2.44 -4.74
CA VAL A 34 -0.87 2.15 -6.16
C VAL A 34 -2.29 2.05 -6.68
N GLU A 35 -2.75 3.10 -7.35
CA GLU A 35 -4.03 3.07 -8.05
C GLU A 35 -4.05 1.99 -9.14
N PRO A 36 -5.23 1.44 -9.48
CA PRO A 36 -5.39 0.48 -10.57
C PRO A 36 -4.73 1.01 -11.84
N GLN A 37 -3.76 0.27 -12.34
CA GLN A 37 -3.03 0.69 -13.53
C GLN A 37 -2.48 -0.50 -14.30
N LYS A 38 -2.48 -0.34 -15.63
CA LYS A 38 -1.87 -1.27 -16.57
C LYS A 38 -0.35 -1.10 -16.54
N VAL A 39 0.37 -2.20 -16.37
CA VAL A 39 1.83 -2.24 -16.32
C VAL A 39 2.36 -3.32 -17.23
N MET A 40 3.62 -3.15 -17.63
CA MET A 40 4.40 -4.21 -18.26
C MET A 40 5.43 -4.75 -17.27
N VAL A 41 5.64 -6.05 -17.31
CA VAL A 41 6.65 -6.77 -16.53
C VAL A 41 8.01 -6.61 -17.19
N PHE A 42 9.03 -6.29 -16.41
CA PHE A 42 10.43 -6.19 -16.84
C PHE A 42 11.31 -7.10 -15.98
N SER A 43 12.39 -7.60 -16.56
CA SER A 43 13.44 -8.26 -15.78
C SER A 43 14.24 -7.20 -15.01
N ASN A 44 14.73 -7.55 -13.83
CA ASN A 44 15.62 -6.67 -13.08
C ASN A 44 16.98 -6.45 -13.74
N SER A 45 17.36 -7.25 -14.75
CA SER A 45 18.50 -6.94 -15.62
C SER A 45 18.31 -5.64 -16.42
N ASP A 46 17.06 -5.22 -16.65
CA ASP A 46 16.70 -3.98 -17.37
C ASP A 46 16.63 -2.74 -16.46
N LEU A 47 17.00 -2.88 -15.18
CA LEU A 47 17.05 -1.75 -14.25
C LEU A 47 18.22 -0.82 -14.60
N PRO A 48 18.04 0.51 -14.40
CA PRO A 48 19.17 1.43 -14.39
C PRO A 48 20.23 0.96 -13.38
N ARG A 49 21.52 1.05 -13.72
CA ARG A 49 22.64 0.54 -12.90
C ARG A 49 22.65 1.03 -11.43
N ASN A 50 21.99 2.17 -11.15
CA ASN A 50 21.89 2.76 -9.81
C ASN A 50 20.59 2.39 -9.07
N LYS A 51 19.80 1.45 -9.58
CA LYS A 51 18.53 1.02 -9.02
C LYS A 51 18.56 -0.47 -8.74
N ASN A 52 18.12 -0.84 -7.55
CA ASN A 52 17.91 -2.23 -7.13
C ASN A 52 16.46 -2.41 -6.72
N VAL A 53 15.86 -3.52 -7.15
CA VAL A 53 14.57 -3.99 -6.67
C VAL A 53 14.85 -5.27 -5.87
N TYR A 54 14.53 -5.23 -4.57
CA TYR A 54 14.83 -6.34 -3.67
C TYR A 54 13.75 -7.42 -3.72
N TYR A 55 14.15 -8.65 -3.40
CA TYR A 55 13.27 -9.83 -3.20
C TYR A 55 12.47 -10.27 -4.43
N SER A 56 12.89 -9.84 -5.62
CA SER A 56 12.18 -10.11 -6.85
C SER A 56 13.16 -10.18 -8.03
N GLU A 57 12.85 -10.99 -9.04
CA GLU A 57 13.50 -10.99 -10.35
C GLU A 57 12.88 -9.98 -11.33
N HIS A 58 11.70 -9.46 -10.98
CA HIS A 58 10.92 -8.57 -11.82
C HIS A 58 10.70 -7.20 -11.20
N HIS A 59 10.41 -6.24 -12.06
CA HIS A 59 9.79 -4.97 -11.70
C HIS A 59 8.71 -4.59 -12.71
N PHE A 60 7.84 -3.67 -12.31
CA PHE A 60 6.75 -3.21 -13.17
C PHE A 60 6.98 -1.77 -13.63
N ARG A 61 6.56 -1.48 -14.85
CA ARG A 61 6.52 -0.11 -15.39
C ARG A 61 5.13 0.22 -15.91
N PRO A 62 4.51 1.35 -15.49
CA PRO A 62 3.22 1.78 -16.00
C PRO A 62 3.22 1.97 -17.51
N LEU A 63 2.15 1.53 -18.16
CA LEU A 63 1.89 1.81 -19.57
C LEU A 63 1.04 3.06 -19.72
N ASN A 64 1.40 3.93 -20.66
CA ASN A 64 0.55 5.06 -21.03
C ASN A 64 -0.56 4.61 -22.00
N LYS A 65 -1.46 5.54 -22.36
CA LYS A 65 -2.57 5.28 -23.32
C LYS A 65 -2.11 4.77 -24.69
N LYS A 66 -0.85 4.99 -25.07
CA LYS A 66 -0.24 4.53 -26.33
C LYS A 66 0.50 3.18 -26.17
N GLY A 67 0.40 2.53 -25.01
CA GLY A 67 1.09 1.26 -24.73
C GLY A 67 2.59 1.39 -24.46
N LYS A 68 3.14 2.61 -24.36
CA LYS A 68 4.56 2.83 -24.05
C LYS A 68 4.80 2.84 -22.54
N SER A 69 5.83 2.14 -22.10
CA SER A 69 6.22 2.10 -20.68
C SER A 69 6.85 3.42 -20.22
N SER A 70 6.53 3.79 -18.97
CA SER A 70 7.15 4.88 -18.24
C SER A 70 8.50 4.45 -17.65
N SER A 71 9.36 5.41 -17.30
CA SER A 71 10.58 5.16 -16.51
C SER A 71 10.29 4.89 -15.03
N ARG A 72 9.05 5.11 -14.56
CA ARG A 72 8.64 4.82 -13.19
C ARG A 72 8.73 3.32 -12.91
N ILE A 73 9.51 2.95 -11.89
CA ILE A 73 9.66 1.58 -11.40
C ILE A 73 8.68 1.36 -10.25
N ILE A 74 7.91 0.28 -10.33
CA ILE A 74 7.06 -0.20 -9.23
C ILE A 74 7.60 -1.55 -8.78
N ALA A 75 8.02 -1.63 -7.52
CA ALA A 75 8.58 -2.84 -6.92
C ALA A 75 7.48 -3.82 -6.50
N PRO A 76 7.67 -5.14 -6.68
CA PRO A 76 6.66 -6.13 -6.32
C PRO A 76 6.42 -6.32 -4.82
N TYR A 77 7.32 -5.83 -3.97
CA TYR A 77 7.18 -5.84 -2.51
C TYR A 77 7.20 -4.42 -1.98
N ASP A 78 6.44 -4.16 -0.91
CA ASP A 78 6.48 -2.87 -0.21
C ASP A 78 7.80 -2.62 0.51
N ASN A 79 8.01 -1.33 0.79
CA ASN A 79 9.15 -0.80 1.50
C ASN A 79 8.79 -0.72 2.99
N THR A 80 8.92 -1.84 3.70
CA THR A 80 8.78 -1.89 5.17
C THR A 80 9.81 -1.05 5.92
N GLY A 81 10.80 -0.48 5.21
CA GLY A 81 11.90 0.28 5.81
C GLY A 81 12.99 -0.59 6.43
N TYR A 82 12.80 -1.92 6.49
CA TYR A 82 13.74 -2.85 7.09
C TYR A 82 14.28 -3.85 6.06
N ARG A 83 15.58 -3.74 5.74
CA ARG A 83 16.25 -4.50 4.66
C ARG A 83 16.40 -6.01 4.89
N HIS A 84 15.91 -6.54 6.01
CA HIS A 84 16.00 -7.96 6.33
C HIS A 84 14.63 -8.68 6.26
N TYR A 85 13.53 -7.94 6.11
CA TYR A 85 12.19 -8.51 6.02
C TYR A 85 11.59 -8.26 4.66
N THR A 86 11.16 -9.34 4.01
CA THR A 86 10.32 -9.26 2.83
C THR A 86 9.02 -8.55 3.21
N GLY A 87 8.75 -7.42 2.54
CA GLY A 87 7.51 -6.68 2.72
C GLY A 87 6.30 -7.44 2.18
N VAL A 88 5.13 -6.79 2.21
CA VAL A 88 3.92 -7.41 1.65
C VAL A 88 3.92 -7.27 0.13
N SER A 89 3.70 -8.40 -0.52
CA SER A 89 3.63 -8.54 -1.96
C SER A 89 2.51 -7.67 -2.58
N LEU A 90 2.75 -7.17 -3.79
CA LEU A 90 1.82 -6.37 -4.58
C LEU A 90 0.68 -7.23 -5.15
N ASN A 91 -0.52 -6.66 -5.28
CA ASN A 91 -1.62 -7.35 -5.95
C ASN A 91 -1.50 -7.20 -7.47
N ILE A 92 -1.65 -8.33 -8.17
CA ILE A 92 -1.57 -8.47 -9.63
C ILE A 92 -2.83 -9.19 -10.14
N PHE A 93 -3.29 -8.73 -11.30
CA PHE A 93 -4.49 -9.20 -11.98
C PHE A 93 -4.26 -9.26 -13.48
N PHE A 94 -4.87 -10.23 -14.15
CA PHE A 94 -4.86 -10.30 -15.62
C PHE A 94 -6.02 -9.52 -16.25
N SER A 95 -6.99 -9.10 -15.45
CA SER A 95 -8.12 -8.25 -15.86
C SER A 95 -8.11 -6.90 -15.13
N GLU A 96 -8.43 -5.84 -15.88
CA GLU A 96 -8.63 -4.50 -15.32
C GLU A 96 -9.80 -4.47 -14.33
N GLU A 97 -10.89 -5.17 -14.67
CA GLU A 97 -12.10 -5.21 -13.85
C GLU A 97 -11.82 -5.81 -12.47
N GLU A 98 -11.08 -6.93 -12.43
CA GLU A 98 -10.69 -7.57 -11.16
C GLU A 98 -9.80 -6.67 -10.32
N CYS A 99 -8.86 -5.97 -10.97
CA CYS A 99 -7.97 -5.02 -10.33
C CYS A 99 -8.75 -3.87 -9.69
N ILE A 100 -9.65 -3.23 -10.45
CA ILE A 100 -10.52 -2.15 -9.96
C ILE A 100 -11.40 -2.67 -8.82
N LYS A 101 -12.07 -3.81 -8.99
CA LYS A 101 -12.94 -4.40 -7.96
C LYS A 101 -12.18 -4.66 -6.66
N HIS A 102 -10.94 -5.15 -6.74
CA HIS A 102 -10.10 -5.37 -5.57
C HIS A 102 -9.71 -4.05 -4.90
N TYR A 103 -9.28 -3.05 -5.66
CA TYR A 103 -8.93 -1.74 -5.13
C TYR A 103 -10.11 -1.06 -4.43
N TRP A 104 -11.30 -1.13 -5.02
CA TRP A 104 -12.53 -0.63 -4.39
C TRP A 104 -12.81 -1.30 -3.04
N ARG A 105 -12.56 -2.61 -2.92
CA ARG A 105 -12.69 -3.33 -1.65
C ARG A 105 -11.67 -2.81 -0.63
N GLN A 106 -10.44 -2.55 -1.03
CA GLN A 106 -9.42 -1.95 -0.15
C GLN A 106 -9.85 -0.55 0.31
N CYS A 107 -10.33 0.32 -0.60
CA CYS A 107 -10.86 1.64 -0.23
C CYS A 107 -11.98 1.55 0.81
N LYS A 108 -12.94 0.64 0.63
CA LYS A 108 -14.04 0.43 1.60
C LYS A 108 -13.52 -0.02 2.97
N GLN A 109 -12.55 -0.93 3.00
CA GLN A 109 -11.94 -1.41 4.24
C GLN A 109 -11.17 -0.28 4.97
N ILE A 110 -10.40 0.51 4.22
CA ILE A 110 -9.65 1.66 4.75
C ILE A 110 -10.60 2.71 5.29
N LEU A 111 -11.67 3.04 4.55
CA LEU A 111 -12.68 3.99 5.00
C LEU A 111 -13.30 3.55 6.34
N LYS A 112 -13.68 2.27 6.46
CA LYS A 112 -14.20 1.72 7.71
C LYS A 112 -13.20 1.87 8.87
N ARG A 113 -11.90 1.66 8.62
CA ARG A 113 -10.84 1.83 9.63
C ARG A 113 -10.70 3.30 10.05
N PHE A 114 -10.77 4.25 9.13
CA PHE A 114 -10.72 5.67 9.46
C PHE A 114 -11.95 6.12 10.26
N GLU A 115 -13.15 5.67 9.88
CA GLU A 115 -14.37 5.97 10.66
C GLU A 115 -14.29 5.42 12.08
N GLN A 116 -13.79 4.20 12.25
CA GLN A 116 -13.57 3.63 13.58
C GLN A 116 -12.52 4.42 14.38
N ALA A 117 -11.37 4.73 13.75
CA ALA A 117 -10.31 5.49 14.41
C ALA A 117 -10.76 6.90 14.83
N LYS A 118 -11.67 7.51 14.06
CA LYS A 118 -12.30 8.78 14.44
C LYS A 118 -13.09 8.65 15.74
N ILE A 119 -13.93 7.61 15.87
CA ILE A 119 -14.70 7.33 17.09
C ILE A 119 -13.75 7.08 18.26
N ASP A 120 -12.76 6.21 18.07
CA ASP A 120 -11.82 5.81 19.12
C ASP A 120 -11.04 7.02 19.66
N LYS A 121 -10.60 7.93 18.78
CA LYS A 121 -9.89 9.15 19.16
C LYS A 121 -10.77 10.13 19.92
N VAL A 122 -12.02 10.30 19.51
CA VAL A 122 -12.97 11.16 20.24
C VAL A 122 -13.13 10.65 21.66
N ASN A 123 -13.41 9.36 21.83
CA ASN A 123 -13.56 8.74 23.15
C ASN A 123 -12.28 8.88 23.99
N TYR A 124 -11.11 8.71 23.38
CA TYR A 124 -9.82 8.90 24.06
C TYR A 124 -9.65 10.33 24.58
N TYR A 125 -9.92 11.34 23.74
CA TYR A 125 -9.78 12.73 24.15
C TYR A 125 -10.82 13.15 25.18
N GLU A 126 -12.06 12.67 25.07
CA GLU A 126 -13.09 12.90 26.10
C GLU A 126 -12.66 12.30 27.45
N SER A 127 -12.13 11.08 27.46
CA SER A 127 -11.56 10.47 28.67
C SER A 127 -10.46 11.34 29.27
N LYS A 128 -9.53 11.84 28.45
CA LYS A 128 -8.42 12.68 28.92
C LYS A 128 -8.86 14.04 29.45
N ILE A 129 -9.86 14.66 28.84
CA ILE A 129 -10.43 15.91 29.34
C ILE A 129 -11.09 15.69 30.70
N ASN A 130 -11.82 14.59 30.88
CA ASN A 130 -12.45 14.27 32.16
C ASN A 130 -11.42 14.02 33.28
N GLU A 131 -10.37 13.23 33.00
CA GLU A 131 -9.27 13.00 33.94
C GLU A 131 -8.64 14.34 34.41
N ILE A 132 -8.37 15.26 33.47
CA ILE A 132 -7.79 16.58 33.79
C ILE A 132 -8.76 17.43 34.63
N ASN A 133 -10.05 17.41 34.29
CA ASN A 133 -11.07 18.16 35.05
C ASN A 133 -11.18 17.65 36.49
N GLU A 134 -11.11 16.33 36.69
CA GLU A 134 -11.09 15.74 38.03
C GLU A 134 -9.85 16.18 38.82
N GLU A 135 -8.65 16.15 38.21
CA GLU A 135 -7.42 16.63 38.84
C GLU A 135 -7.53 18.11 39.25
N MET A 136 -8.06 18.96 38.37
CA MET A 136 -8.26 20.39 38.66
C MET A 136 -9.20 20.60 39.85
N LEU A 137 -10.30 19.85 39.94
CA LEU A 137 -11.25 19.94 41.05
C LEU A 137 -10.61 19.52 42.39
N HIS A 138 -9.79 18.46 42.39
CA HIS A 138 -9.10 18.00 43.59
C HIS A 138 -8.08 19.03 44.12
N GLN A 139 -7.42 19.79 43.23
CA GLN A 139 -6.48 20.84 43.63
C GLN A 139 -7.16 22.11 44.18
N VAL A 140 -8.45 22.33 43.92
CA VAL A 140 -9.19 23.49 44.45
C VAL A 140 -9.75 23.23 45.86
N GLN A 141 -9.82 21.96 46.28
CA GLN A 141 -10.33 21.57 47.60
C GLN A 141 -9.24 21.26 48.63
N GLY A 142 -7.96 21.37 48.25
CA GLY A 142 -6.78 21.12 49.10
C GLY A 142 -6.11 22.40 49.58
#